data_AF-A0A2X3IW71-F1
#
_entry.id   AF-A0A2X3IW71-F1
#
_cell.length_a   1.000
_cell.length_b   1.000
_cell.length_c   1.000
_cell.angle_alpha   90.00
_cell.angle_beta   90.00
_cell.angle_gamma   90.00
#
_symmetry.space_group_name_H-M   'P 1'
#
loop_
_entity.id
_entity.type
_entity.pdbx_description
1 polymer ?
#
loop_
_entity_poly.entity_id
_entity_poly.type
_entity_poly.pdbx_seq_one_letter_code
_entity_poly.pdbx_strand_id
1 'polypeptide(L)' 'MASFPQGFLWGGALAANQSEGAYLEGGKGLTTVDTLPHGAHRLPVKLGLEKRFTLRGRRILPQPPGDRFLPSL' A
#
# COMPACT_ATOMS: atom_id res chain seq x y z
N MET A 1 18.49 24.66 26.72
CA MET A 1 17.65 23.58 26.14
C MET A 1 16.50 24.21 25.38
N ALA A 2 16.18 23.69 24.19
CA ALA A 2 14.97 24.09 23.48
C ALA A 2 13.76 23.34 24.07
N SER A 3 12.66 24.05 24.33
CA SER A 3 11.37 23.49 24.75
C SER A 3 10.33 23.66 23.65
N PHE A 4 9.40 22.71 23.56
CA PHE A 4 8.29 22.83 22.61
C PHE A 4 7.31 23.93 23.05
N PRO A 5 6.67 24.66 22.11
CA PRO A 5 5.67 25.67 22.43
C PRO A 5 4.46 25.09 23.19
N GLN A 6 3.82 25.92 24.00
CA GLN A 6 2.55 25.56 24.63
C GLN A 6 1.49 25.28 23.56
N GLY A 7 0.81 24.14 23.67
CA GLY A 7 -0.19 23.72 22.67
C GLY A 7 0.37 22.99 21.47
N PHE A 8 1.64 22.55 21.51
CA PHE A 8 2.19 21.67 20.47
C PHE A 8 1.37 20.38 20.34
N LEU A 9 0.90 20.09 19.13
CA LEU A 9 0.09 18.91 18.84
C LEU A 9 0.98 17.71 18.51
N TRP A 10 1.11 16.81 19.47
CA TRP A 10 1.70 15.50 19.24
C TRP A 10 0.65 14.55 18.68
N GLY A 11 0.95 13.92 17.56
CA GLY A 11 0.06 12.96 16.92
C GLY A 11 0.82 12.03 16.00
N GLY A 12 0.12 10.99 15.56
CA GLY A 12 0.56 10.08 14.51
C GLY A 12 -0.28 10.23 13.24
N ALA A 13 0.24 9.74 12.12
CA ALA A 13 -0.48 9.67 10.86
C ALA A 13 -0.35 8.28 10.25
N LEU A 14 -1.40 7.83 9.57
CA LEU A 14 -1.42 6.59 8.79
C LEU A 14 -1.86 6.90 7.36
N ALA A 15 -1.43 6.05 6.42
CA ALA A 15 -1.85 6.12 5.03
C ALA A 15 -2.73 4.91 4.69
N ALA A 16 -3.89 5.17 4.07
CA ALA A 16 -4.89 4.17 3.68
C ALA A 16 -4.28 2.93 2.98
N ASN A 17 -3.43 3.16 1.99
CA ASN A 17 -2.77 2.11 1.22
C ASN A 17 -1.75 1.26 2.02
N GLN A 18 -1.41 1.67 3.24
CA GLN A 18 -0.53 0.93 4.16
C GLN A 18 -1.30 0.21 5.26
N SER A 19 -2.56 0.60 5.53
CA SER A 19 -3.30 0.14 6.70
C SER A 19 -4.64 -0.52 6.41
N GLU A 20 -5.34 -0.16 5.33
CA GLU A 20 -6.73 -0.61 5.11
C GLU A 20 -6.84 -2.02 4.56
N GLY A 21 -5.95 -2.42 3.65
CA GLY A 21 -6.08 -3.70 2.93
C GLY A 21 -7.21 -3.66 1.91
N ALA A 22 -7.99 -4.75 1.81
CA ALA A 22 -9.23 -4.86 1.02
C ALA A 22 -9.16 -4.23 -0.39
N TYR A 23 -8.02 -4.37 -1.07
CA TYR A 23 -7.67 -3.50 -2.20
C TYR A 23 -8.59 -3.62 -3.44
N LEU A 24 -9.44 -4.67 -3.50
CA LEU A 24 -10.45 -4.90 -4.54
C LEU A 24 -11.90 -4.89 -4.03
N GLU A 25 -12.13 -4.70 -2.74
CA GLU A 25 -13.47 -4.77 -2.15
C GLU A 25 -14.20 -3.43 -2.25
N GLY A 26 -15.51 -3.43 -2.00
CA GLY A 26 -16.32 -2.20 -1.92
C GLY A 26 -16.35 -1.35 -3.19
N GLY A 27 -15.96 -1.91 -4.34
CA GLY A 27 -15.89 -1.16 -5.59
C GLY A 27 -14.72 -0.17 -5.69
N LYS A 28 -13.71 -0.27 -4.79
CA LYS A 28 -12.51 0.60 -4.80
C LYS A 28 -11.77 0.61 -6.13
N GLY A 29 -11.68 -0.55 -6.78
CA GLY A 29 -10.88 -0.73 -7.98
C GLY A 29 -9.37 -0.62 -7.75
N LEU A 30 -8.60 -0.77 -8.83
CA LEU A 30 -7.13 -0.71 -8.78
C LEU A 30 -6.64 0.74 -8.76
N THR A 31 -5.75 1.04 -7.82
CA THR A 31 -5.03 2.31 -7.75
C THR A 31 -3.61 2.15 -8.28
N THR A 32 -2.92 3.27 -8.53
CA THR A 32 -1.52 3.26 -9.00
C THR A 32 -0.61 2.46 -8.06
N VAL A 33 -0.82 2.52 -6.75
CA VAL A 33 0.01 1.79 -5.77
C VAL A 33 -0.19 0.28 -5.85
N ASP A 34 -1.40 -0.17 -6.23
CA ASP A 34 -1.73 -1.59 -6.40
C ASP A 34 -1.00 -2.22 -7.60
N THR A 35 -0.50 -1.39 -8.53
CA THR A 35 0.26 -1.84 -9.71
C THR A 35 1.76 -2.01 -9.45
N LEU A 36 2.25 -1.57 -8.29
CA LEU A 36 3.66 -1.69 -7.94
C LEU A 36 4.03 -3.15 -7.65
N PRO A 37 5.15 -3.65 -8.19
CA PRO A 37 5.61 -4.99 -7.86
C PRO A 37 5.99 -5.08 -6.38
N HIS A 38 5.93 -6.29 -5.85
CA HIS A 38 6.43 -6.63 -4.52
C HIS A 38 7.91 -7.02 -4.58
N GLY A 39 8.60 -6.95 -3.44
CA GLY A 39 10.00 -7.38 -3.30
C GLY A 39 11.03 -6.44 -3.94
N ALA A 40 12.17 -6.99 -4.36
CA ALA A 40 13.36 -6.24 -4.78
C ALA A 40 13.10 -5.21 -5.90
N HIS A 41 12.08 -5.43 -6.73
CA HIS A 41 11.74 -4.53 -7.83
C HIS A 41 10.80 -3.38 -7.43
N ARG A 42 10.28 -3.33 -6.20
CA ARG A 42 9.33 -2.31 -5.77
C ARG A 42 9.92 -0.90 -5.84
N LEU A 43 11.09 -0.71 -5.23
CA LEU A 43 11.74 0.61 -5.14
C LEU A 43 12.29 1.09 -6.48
N PRO A 44 12.98 0.26 -7.30
CA PRO A 44 13.42 0.67 -8.63
C PRO A 44 12.27 1.10 -9.55
N VAL A 45 11.11 0.42 -9.49
CA VAL A 45 9.90 0.84 -10.23
C VAL A 45 9.34 2.14 -9.67
N LYS A 46 9.15 2.23 -8.34
CA LYS A 46 8.58 3.42 -7.69
C LYS A 46 9.39 4.68 -7.96
N LEU A 47 10.70 4.56 -8.05
CA LEU A 47 11.62 5.67 -8.30
C LEU A 47 11.85 5.96 -9.80
N GLY A 48 11.20 5.22 -10.69
CA GLY A 48 11.37 5.39 -12.15
C GLY A 48 12.76 5.00 -12.67
N LEU A 49 13.54 4.25 -11.89
CA LEU A 49 14.90 3.82 -12.25
C LEU A 49 14.88 2.65 -13.25
N GLU A 50 13.78 1.92 -13.32
CA GLU A 50 13.56 0.90 -14.34
C GLU A 50 12.77 1.48 -15.53
N LYS A 51 13.37 1.46 -16.72
CA LYS A 51 12.68 1.74 -17.98
C LYS A 51 11.75 0.57 -18.32
N ARG A 52 10.51 0.59 -17.79
CA ARG A 52 9.49 -0.43 -18.03
C ARG A 52 8.27 0.19 -18.73
N PHE A 53 8.14 -0.05 -20.03
CA PHE A 53 7.04 0.47 -20.88
C PHE A 53 5.96 -0.57 -21.21
N THR A 54 6.11 -1.82 -20.77
CA THR A 54 5.18 -2.91 -21.09
C THR A 54 4.70 -3.64 -19.85
N LEU A 55 3.37 -3.77 -19.73
CA LEU A 55 2.71 -4.58 -18.71
C LEU A 55 2.89 -6.06 -19.07
N ARG A 56 3.60 -6.83 -18.24
CA ARG A 56 3.62 -8.29 -18.39
C ARG A 56 2.27 -8.84 -17.95
N GLY A 57 1.60 -9.58 -18.84
CA GLY A 57 0.36 -10.28 -18.54
C GLY A 57 0.55 -11.21 -17.34
N ARG A 58 -0.28 -11.01 -16.31
CA ARG A 58 -0.22 -11.60 -14.95
C ARG A 58 0.95 -11.09 -14.09
N ARG A 59 0.77 -9.95 -13.42
CA ARG A 59 1.55 -9.61 -12.23
C ARG A 59 0.79 -10.05 -10.97
N ILE A 60 1.45 -10.93 -10.24
CA ILE A 60 0.99 -11.67 -9.05
C ILE A 60 0.77 -10.69 -7.89
N LEU A 61 -0.40 -10.80 -7.23
CA LEU A 61 -0.66 -10.25 -5.90
C LEU A 61 -1.08 -11.40 -4.96
N PRO A 62 -0.19 -11.95 -4.13
CA PRO A 62 -0.58 -12.74 -2.98
C PRO A 62 -0.44 -11.90 -1.70
N GLN A 63 -1.47 -11.94 -0.85
CA GLN A 63 -1.42 -11.54 0.56
C GLN A 63 -1.55 -12.82 1.42
N PRO A 64 -1.07 -12.84 2.68
CA PRO A 64 -0.57 -14.04 3.38
C PRO A 64 -1.64 -15.11 3.66
N PRO A 65 -1.23 -16.40 3.85
CA PRO A 65 -2.13 -17.48 4.24
C PRO A 65 -2.46 -17.41 5.74
N GLY A 66 -3.75 -17.22 6.07
CA GLY A 66 -4.30 -17.11 7.43
C GLY A 66 -4.92 -15.72 7.61
N ASP A 67 -6.23 -15.55 7.73
CA ASP A 67 -7.14 -16.32 8.58
C ASP A 67 -8.50 -16.65 7.96
N ARG A 68 -9.07 -17.76 8.45
CA ARG A 68 -10.41 -18.29 8.18
C ARG A 68 -11.53 -17.34 8.62
N PHE A 69 -12.58 -17.30 7.79
CA PHE A 69 -14.03 -17.24 8.12
C PHE A 69 -14.50 -16.18 9.14
N LEU A 70 -15.53 -15.38 8.85
CA LEU A 70 -16.94 -15.80 8.79
C LEU A 70 -17.79 -14.83 7.92
N PRO A 71 -18.92 -15.29 7.36
CA PRO A 71 -19.75 -14.49 6.45
C PRO A 71 -20.71 -13.53 7.17
N SER A 72 -21.10 -12.49 6.41
CA SER A 72 -22.29 -11.64 6.53
C SER A 72 -22.50 -10.83 7.83
N LEU A 73 -22.48 -9.50 7.70
CA LEU A 73 -23.67 -8.63 7.58
C LEU A 73 -23.27 -7.29 6.94
#